data_AF-A0A2T0ZWW1-F1
#
_entry.id   AF-A0A2T0ZWW1-F1
#
_cell.length_a   1.000
_cell.length_b   1.000
_cell.length_c   1.000
_cell.angle_alpha   90.00
_cell.angle_beta   90.00
_cell.angle_gamma   90.00
#
_symmetry.space_group_name_H-M   'P 1'
#
loop_
_entity.id
_entity.type
_entity.pdbx_description
1 polymer ?
#
loop_
_entity_poly.entity_id
_entity_poly.type
_entity_poly.pdbx_seq_one_letter_code
_entity_poly.pdbx_strand_id
1 'polypeptide(L)'
;MKRRGYDVELIHDSPTFCRLLITNRDDQLLIDLEIDSPPHDLPTVTVLGPTMGPRELAGRKLLALFGRAEARDFADAYVLAQRFGKDLLLGQAAELDAGFDRGVLGQMLGTIGRFTDDEIPLPGADVSAARAYFAAWASELQEYDG
;
A
#
# COMPACT_ATOMS: atom_id res chain seq x y z
N MET A 1 -23.79 19.55 4.32
CA MET A 1 -24.71 19.91 3.20
C MET A 1 -25.57 18.69 2.90
N LYS A 2 -26.90 18.72 3.16
CA LYS A 2 -27.77 17.54 2.97
C LYS A 2 -28.30 17.46 1.53
N ARG A 3 -27.90 16.43 0.78
CA ARG A 3 -28.50 16.10 -0.53
C ARG A 3 -28.77 14.59 -0.57
N ARG A 4 -30.02 14.22 -0.94
CA ARG A 4 -30.46 12.84 -1.17
C ARG A 4 -30.36 11.87 0.04
N GLY A 5 -30.46 12.39 1.27
CA GLY A 5 -30.44 11.56 2.49
C GLY A 5 -29.05 11.30 3.06
N TYR A 6 -28.00 11.86 2.44
CA TYR A 6 -26.65 11.83 2.96
C TYR A 6 -26.34 13.13 3.70
N ASP A 7 -25.74 13.02 4.88
CA ASP A 7 -25.08 14.12 5.56
C ASP A 7 -23.58 14.09 5.23
N VAL A 8 -22.98 15.27 5.10
CA VAL A 8 -21.58 15.41 4.73
C VAL A 8 -20.93 16.34 5.74
N GLU A 9 -19.96 15.80 6.47
CA GLU A 9 -19.12 16.48 7.43
C GLU A 9 -17.71 16.64 6.85
N LEU A 10 -17.15 17.85 6.94
CA LEU A 10 -15.77 18.14 6.57
C LEU A 10 -14.89 17.95 7.80
N ILE A 11 -14.15 16.84 7.85
CA ILE A 11 -13.27 16.51 8.98
C ILE A 11 -11.98 17.32 8.89
N HIS A 12 -11.45 17.48 7.68
CA HIS A 12 -10.22 18.21 7.44
C HIS A 12 -10.27 18.93 6.09
N ASP A 13 -9.73 20.15 6.05
CA ASP A 13 -9.65 20.96 4.84
C ASP A 13 -8.33 21.72 4.81
N SER A 14 -7.48 21.36 3.86
CA SER A 14 -6.19 21.99 3.60
C SER A 14 -5.97 22.12 2.09
N PRO A 15 -5.03 22.97 1.63
CA PRO A 15 -4.82 23.20 0.20
C PRO A 15 -4.55 21.95 -0.65
N THR A 16 -3.99 20.90 -0.07
CA THR A 16 -3.60 19.66 -0.78
C THR A 16 -4.28 18.41 -0.26
N PHE A 17 -5.09 18.51 0.80
CA PHE A 17 -5.77 17.36 1.40
C PHE A 17 -7.10 17.79 2.02
N CYS A 18 -8.16 17.08 1.66
CA CYS A 18 -9.51 17.26 2.18
C CYS A 18 -10.09 15.90 2.57
N ARG A 19 -10.65 15.80 3.78
CA ARG A 19 -11.30 14.59 4.30
C ARG A 19 -12.75 14.87 4.63
N LEU A 20 -13.63 14.09 4.02
CA LEU A 20 -15.09 14.16 4.19
C LEU A 20 -15.61 12.88 4.83
N LEU A 21 -16.53 13.00 5.78
CA LEU A 21 -17.35 11.89 6.24
C LEU A 21 -18.75 12.04 5.66
N ILE A 22 -19.14 11.07 4.84
CA ILE A 22 -20.50 10.94 4.32
C ILE A 22 -21.22 9.94 5.19
N THR A 23 -22.36 10.33 5.77
CA THR A 23 -23.19 9.44 6.59
C THR A 23 -24.59 9.30 5.98
N ASN A 24 -25.16 8.10 6.07
CA ASN A 24 -26.56 7.84 5.74
C ASN A 24 -27.12 6.74 6.63
N ARG A 25 -28.03 7.11 7.53
CA ARG A 25 -28.59 6.21 8.55
C ARG A 25 -27.48 5.52 9.35
N ASP A 26 -27.23 4.25 9.06
CA ASP A 26 -26.27 3.40 9.76
C ASP A 26 -24.92 3.28 9.01
N ASP A 27 -24.85 3.77 7.76
CA ASP A 27 -23.66 3.69 6.92
C ASP A 27 -22.80 4.96 7.06
N GLN A 28 -21.49 4.75 7.08
CA GLN A 28 -20.49 5.81 7.06
C GLN A 28 -19.45 5.53 5.98
N LEU A 29 -19.09 6.56 5.22
CA LEU A 29 -18.06 6.52 4.19
C LEU A 29 -17.11 7.69 4.37
N LEU A 30 -15.83 7.38 4.58
CA LEU A 30 -14.77 8.37 4.56
C LEU A 30 -14.29 8.57 3.11
N ILE A 31 -14.17 9.83 2.68
CA ILE A 31 -13.59 10.20 1.39
C ILE A 31 -12.39 11.10 1.64
N ASP A 32 -11.25 10.68 1.10
CA ASP A 32 -10.04 11.49 1.05
C ASP A 32 -9.84 12.01 -0.37
N LEU A 33 -9.63 13.32 -0.48
CA LEU A 33 -9.26 14.02 -1.70
C LEU A 33 -7.88 14.62 -1.47
N GLU A 34 -6.88 14.13 -2.21
CA GLU A 34 -5.50 14.56 -2.05
C GLU A 34 -4.86 14.93 -3.39
N ILE A 35 -3.98 15.93 -3.36
CA ILE A 35 -3.08 16.23 -4.47
C ILE A 35 -1.82 15.39 -4.23
N ASP A 36 -1.72 14.26 -4.93
CA ASP A 36 -0.54 13.37 -4.89
C ASP A 36 0.44 13.71 -6.03
N SER A 37 1.65 13.18 -5.91
CA SER A 37 2.61 13.02 -6.99
C SER A 37 1.96 12.42 -8.24
N PRO A 38 2.23 12.98 -9.43
CA PRO A 38 1.68 12.46 -10.66
C PRO A 38 2.20 11.02 -10.92
N PRO A 39 1.44 10.20 -11.65
CA PRO A 39 1.95 8.92 -12.09
C PRO A 39 3.17 9.10 -13.01
N HIS A 40 4.15 8.20 -12.90
CA HIS A 40 5.34 8.22 -13.74
C HIS A 40 5.02 7.78 -15.18
N ASP A 41 4.08 6.83 -15.32
CA ASP A 41 3.60 6.32 -16.61
C ASP A 41 2.23 6.88 -16.98
N LEU A 42 1.81 6.65 -18.24
CA LEU A 42 0.44 6.95 -18.66
C LEU A 42 -0.58 6.20 -17.78
N PRO A 43 -1.62 6.90 -17.27
CA PRO A 43 -2.66 6.26 -16.48
C PRO A 43 -3.35 5.12 -17.24
N THR A 44 -3.67 4.05 -16.52
CA THR A 44 -4.53 2.98 -17.02
C THR A 44 -5.99 3.42 -16.91
N VAL A 45 -6.72 3.42 -18.03
CA VAL A 45 -8.15 3.75 -18.01
C VAL A 45 -8.96 2.53 -17.59
N THR A 46 -9.79 2.69 -16.56
CA THR A 46 -10.74 1.67 -16.08
C THR A 46 -12.18 2.14 -16.28
N VAL A 47 -13.14 1.27 -15.99
CA VAL A 47 -14.57 1.63 -15.99
C VAL A 47 -14.92 2.73 -14.97
N LEU A 48 -14.07 2.92 -13.95
CA LEU A 48 -14.22 3.95 -12.91
C LEU A 48 -13.44 5.23 -13.23
N GLY A 49 -12.67 5.24 -14.33
CA GLY A 49 -11.81 6.35 -14.74
C GLY A 49 -10.32 6.00 -14.77
N PRO A 50 -9.47 7.00 -15.05
CA PRO A 50 -8.02 6.84 -15.04
C PRO A 50 -7.52 6.44 -13.64
N THR A 51 -6.65 5.44 -13.60
CA THR A 51 -5.94 5.00 -12.39
C THR A 51 -4.48 4.77 -12.70
N MET A 52 -3.69 4.53 -11.66
CA MET A 52 -2.27 4.26 -11.79
C MET A 52 -2.01 2.94 -12.55
N GLY A 53 -0.89 2.88 -13.27
CA GLY A 53 -0.45 1.63 -13.89
C GLY A 53 -0.24 0.54 -12.83
N PRO A 54 -0.63 -0.73 -13.08
CA PRO A 54 -0.50 -1.81 -12.09
C PRO A 54 0.93 -2.05 -11.59
N ARG A 55 1.94 -1.77 -12.42
CA ARG A 55 3.37 -1.90 -12.06
C ARG A 55 3.83 -0.78 -11.13
N GLU A 56 3.49 0.46 -11.47
CA GLU A 56 3.77 1.62 -10.60
C GLU A 56 3.06 1.46 -9.25
N LEU A 57 1.79 1.03 -9.26
CA LEU A 57 1.04 0.75 -8.04
C LEU A 57 1.75 -0.31 -7.18
N ALA A 58 2.37 -1.33 -7.80
CA ALA A 58 3.12 -2.33 -7.07
C ALA A 58 4.34 -1.73 -6.34
N GLY A 59 5.08 -0.84 -7.00
CA GLY A 59 6.18 -0.08 -6.40
C GLY A 59 5.70 0.80 -5.24
N ARG A 60 4.61 1.56 -5.42
CA ARG A 60 4.05 2.41 -4.36
C ARG A 60 3.56 1.62 -3.15
N LYS A 61 2.99 0.43 -3.37
CA LYS A 61 2.59 -0.46 -2.27
C LYS A 61 3.79 -1.04 -1.54
N LEU A 62 4.89 -1.31 -2.24
CA LEU A 62 6.14 -1.66 -1.58
C LEU A 62 6.71 -0.48 -0.78
N LEU A 63 6.66 0.75 -1.31
CA LEU A 63 7.09 1.96 -0.59
C LEU A 63 6.22 2.26 0.64
N ALA A 64 4.92 1.97 0.57
CA ALA A 64 4.05 2.00 1.73
C ALA A 64 4.51 1.03 2.83
N LEU A 65 4.85 -0.21 2.47
CA LEU A 65 5.43 -1.16 3.42
C LEU A 65 6.76 -0.62 3.98
N PHE A 66 7.65 -0.14 3.11
CA PHE A 66 8.93 0.45 3.50
C PHE A 66 8.80 1.59 4.51
N GLY A 67 7.81 2.48 4.34
CA GLY A 67 7.66 3.67 5.18
C GLY A 67 7.00 3.41 6.54
N ARG A 68 6.06 2.47 6.65
CA ARG A 68 5.26 2.25 7.87
C ARG A 68 5.13 0.80 8.33
N ALA A 69 5.19 -0.16 7.39
CA ALA A 69 5.02 -1.59 7.64
C ALA A 69 3.74 -1.92 8.45
N GLU A 70 2.59 -1.43 8.00
CA GLU A 70 1.29 -1.81 8.59
C GLU A 70 0.82 -3.17 8.07
N ALA A 71 -0.03 -3.87 8.81
CA ALA A 71 -0.47 -5.24 8.48
C ALA A 71 -1.03 -5.36 7.04
N ARG A 72 -1.81 -4.37 6.59
CA ARG A 72 -2.35 -4.31 5.22
C ARG A 72 -1.27 -4.20 4.14
N ASP A 73 -0.14 -3.56 4.45
CA ASP A 73 0.92 -3.35 3.47
C ASP A 73 1.64 -4.68 3.19
N PHE A 74 1.76 -5.55 4.19
CA PHE A 74 2.26 -6.92 4.00
C PHE A 74 1.33 -7.74 3.10
N ALA A 75 0.01 -7.65 3.30
CA ALA A 75 -0.95 -8.36 2.45
C ALA A 75 -0.87 -7.87 0.99
N ASP A 76 -0.89 -6.54 0.78
CA ASP A 76 -0.78 -5.93 -0.54
C ASP A 76 0.55 -6.31 -1.22
N ALA A 77 1.67 -6.14 -0.52
CA ALA A 77 3.00 -6.45 -1.06
C ALA A 77 3.15 -7.94 -1.36
N TYR A 78 2.59 -8.83 -0.54
CA TYR A 78 2.63 -10.27 -0.78
C TYR A 78 1.91 -10.63 -2.09
N VAL A 79 0.66 -10.19 -2.24
CA VAL A 79 -0.15 -10.44 -3.45
C VAL A 79 0.52 -9.86 -4.70
N LEU A 80 1.05 -8.64 -4.61
CA LEU A 80 1.73 -7.99 -5.72
C LEU A 80 3.05 -8.66 -6.07
N ALA A 81 3.81 -9.13 -5.08
CA ALA A 81 5.05 -9.86 -5.32
C ALA A 81 4.80 -11.23 -5.96
N GLN A 82 3.72 -11.94 -5.59
CA GLN A 82 3.32 -13.16 -6.30
C GLN A 82 2.94 -12.89 -7.76
N ARG A 83 2.34 -11.73 -8.04
CA ARG A 83 1.89 -11.37 -9.40
C ARG A 83 3.02 -10.86 -10.29
N PHE A 84 3.92 -10.05 -9.76
CA PHE A 84 4.90 -9.29 -10.55
C PHE A 84 6.36 -9.63 -10.26
N GLY A 85 6.65 -10.34 -9.17
CA GLY A 85 8.00 -10.69 -8.74
C GLY A 85 8.72 -9.58 -7.96
N LYS A 86 9.66 -9.97 -7.10
CA LYS A 86 10.44 -9.08 -6.23
C LYS A 86 11.19 -8.01 -7.03
N ASP A 87 11.85 -8.41 -8.11
CA ASP A 87 12.70 -7.51 -8.93
C ASP A 87 11.92 -6.33 -9.49
N LEU A 88 10.69 -6.56 -9.96
CA LEU A 88 9.84 -5.49 -10.47
C LEU A 88 9.45 -4.52 -9.37
N LEU A 89 9.01 -5.05 -8.21
CA LEU A 89 8.62 -4.22 -7.08
C LEU A 89 9.81 -3.37 -6.60
N LEU A 90 11.00 -3.98 -6.46
CA LEU A 90 12.22 -3.28 -6.05
C LEU A 90 12.64 -2.21 -7.08
N GLY A 91 12.55 -2.52 -8.38
CA GLY A 91 12.87 -1.58 -9.44
C GLY A 91 11.92 -0.38 -9.44
N GLN A 92 10.61 -0.61 -9.37
CA GLN A 92 9.62 0.45 -9.32
C GLN A 92 9.76 1.31 -8.05
N ALA A 93 10.01 0.70 -6.89
CA ALA A 93 10.24 1.45 -5.65
C ALA A 93 11.47 2.37 -5.74
N ALA A 94 12.58 1.88 -6.30
CA ALA A 94 13.79 2.67 -6.50
C ALA A 94 13.63 3.81 -7.53
N GLU A 95 12.79 3.61 -8.56
CA GLU A 95 12.46 4.66 -9.52
C GLU A 95 11.55 5.74 -8.92
N LEU A 96 10.65 5.36 -8.00
CA LEU A 96 9.67 6.25 -7.38
C LEU A 96 10.25 7.07 -6.21
N ASP A 97 11.21 6.51 -5.46
CA ASP A 97 11.79 7.15 -4.27
C ASP A 97 13.32 6.99 -4.24
N ALA A 98 14.03 8.10 -4.37
CA ALA A 98 15.48 8.14 -4.31
C ALA A 98 16.05 7.82 -2.90
N GLY A 99 15.21 7.86 -1.86
CA GLY A 99 15.54 7.45 -0.50
C GLY A 99 15.25 5.97 -0.21
N PHE A 100 14.77 5.21 -1.20
CA PHE A 100 14.50 3.78 -1.03
C PHE A 100 15.79 3.00 -0.82
N ASP A 101 15.88 2.31 0.31
CA ASP A 101 17.04 1.50 0.71
C ASP A 101 16.63 0.03 0.91
N ARG A 102 17.38 -0.89 0.29
CA ARG A 102 17.07 -2.33 0.31
C ARG A 102 17.33 -2.97 1.67
N GLY A 103 18.37 -2.55 2.38
CA GLY A 103 18.67 -3.03 3.73
C GLY A 103 17.57 -2.61 4.73
N VAL A 104 17.14 -1.35 4.67
CA VAL A 104 16.01 -0.84 5.46
C VAL A 104 14.71 -1.56 5.09
N LEU A 105 14.46 -1.82 3.79
CA LEU A 105 13.32 -2.65 3.40
C LEU A 105 13.41 -4.03 4.04
N GLY A 106 14.56 -4.70 4.01
CA GLY A 106 14.76 -6.01 4.66
C GLY A 106 14.41 -5.98 6.14
N GLN A 107 14.82 -4.92 6.87
CA GLN A 107 14.44 -4.72 8.26
C GLN A 107 12.92 -4.57 8.42
N MET A 108 12.28 -3.76 7.57
CA MET A 108 10.83 -3.55 7.60
C MET A 108 10.06 -4.83 7.29
N LEU A 109 10.48 -5.64 6.30
CA LEU A 109 9.87 -6.93 5.98
C LEU A 109 9.91 -7.90 7.18
N GLY A 110 11.03 -7.91 7.91
CA GLY A 110 11.20 -8.72 9.12
C GLY A 110 10.23 -8.37 10.26
N THR A 111 9.58 -7.19 10.20
CA THR A 111 8.67 -6.76 11.26
C THR A 111 7.27 -7.38 11.20
N ILE A 112 6.95 -8.19 10.18
CA ILE A 112 5.65 -8.89 10.07
C ILE A 112 5.27 -9.69 11.32
N GLY A 113 6.27 -10.15 12.09
CA GLY A 113 6.06 -10.84 13.37
C GLY A 113 5.38 -10.00 14.46
N ARG A 114 5.25 -8.67 14.27
CA ARG A 114 4.53 -7.79 15.22
C ARG A 114 3.01 -7.99 15.21
N PHE A 115 2.47 -8.55 14.12
CA PHE A 115 1.04 -8.74 13.93
C PHE A 115 0.64 -10.19 14.19
N THR A 116 -0.52 -10.37 14.80
CA THR A 116 -1.25 -11.64 14.87
C THR A 116 -1.81 -12.02 13.48
N ASP A 117 -2.26 -13.27 13.32
CA ASP A 117 -2.73 -13.74 12.02
C ASP A 117 -4.05 -13.09 11.58
N ASP A 118 -4.92 -12.71 12.52
CA ASP A 118 -6.19 -12.02 12.25
C ASP A 118 -6.03 -10.54 11.89
N GLU A 119 -4.89 -9.93 12.23
CA GLU A 119 -4.57 -8.55 11.84
C GLU A 119 -4.11 -8.43 10.38
N ILE A 120 -3.56 -9.51 9.80
CA ILE A 120 -3.08 -9.51 8.41
C ILE A 120 -4.26 -9.84 7.49
N PRO A 121 -4.68 -8.95 6.58
CA PRO A 121 -5.87 -9.14 5.75
C PRO A 121 -5.58 -10.08 4.57
N LEU A 122 -5.21 -11.32 4.90
CA LEU A 122 -5.03 -12.44 3.98
C LEU A 122 -5.88 -13.62 4.47
N PRO A 123 -6.29 -14.54 3.58
CA PRO A 123 -6.83 -15.82 4.02
C PRO A 123 -5.84 -16.54 4.94
N GLY A 124 -6.33 -17.21 6.00
CA GLY A 124 -5.45 -17.79 7.03
C GLY A 124 -4.39 -18.78 6.49
N ALA A 125 -4.71 -19.52 5.42
CA ALA A 125 -3.74 -20.39 4.73
C ALA A 125 -2.56 -19.63 4.11
N ASP A 126 -2.80 -18.38 3.67
CA ASP A 126 -1.80 -17.53 3.02
C ASP A 126 -0.96 -16.75 4.03
N VAL A 127 -1.43 -16.54 5.26
CA VAL A 127 -0.68 -15.80 6.29
C VAL A 127 0.64 -16.50 6.64
N SER A 128 0.59 -17.82 6.87
CA SER A 128 1.80 -18.61 7.15
C SER A 128 2.78 -18.58 5.98
N ALA A 129 2.27 -18.64 4.74
CA ALA A 129 3.09 -18.55 3.53
C ALA A 129 3.71 -17.16 3.37
N ALA A 130 2.95 -16.09 3.64
CA ALA A 130 3.44 -14.72 3.62
C ALA A 130 4.55 -14.49 4.65
N ARG A 131 4.41 -15.01 5.88
CA ARG A 131 5.46 -14.92 6.91
C ARG A 131 6.77 -15.58 6.47
N ALA A 132 6.70 -16.81 5.96
CA ALA A 132 7.86 -17.51 5.44
C ALA A 132 8.48 -16.76 4.25
N TYR A 133 7.64 -16.25 3.36
CA TYR A 133 8.07 -15.48 2.20
C TYR A 133 8.82 -14.19 2.58
N PHE A 134 8.30 -13.42 3.52
CA PHE A 134 8.93 -12.18 3.96
C PHE A 134 10.17 -12.42 4.82
N ALA A 135 10.21 -13.49 5.62
CA ALA A 135 11.42 -13.88 6.33
C ALA A 135 12.56 -14.22 5.36
N ALA A 136 12.28 -15.04 4.34
CA ALA A 136 13.26 -15.37 3.30
C ALA A 136 13.70 -14.13 2.52
N TRP A 137 12.75 -13.28 2.12
CA TRP A 137 13.07 -12.06 1.38
C TRP A 137 13.87 -11.06 2.21
N ALA A 138 13.58 -10.92 3.51
CA ALA A 138 14.36 -10.08 4.41
C ALA A 138 15.82 -10.58 4.50
N SER A 139 16.05 -11.88 4.61
CA SER A 139 17.39 -12.46 4.61
C SER A 139 18.13 -12.23 3.29
N GLU A 140 17.47 -12.45 2.15
CA GLU A 140 18.06 -12.19 0.82
C GLU A 140 18.54 -10.72 0.68
N LEU A 141 17.77 -9.76 1.18
CA LEU A 141 18.13 -8.34 1.12
C LEU A 141 19.28 -7.97 2.04
N GLN A 142 19.45 -8.67 3.16
CA GLN A 142 20.56 -8.46 4.10
C GLN A 142 21.88 -9.06 3.59
N GLU A 143 21.82 -10.12 2.78
CA GLU A 143 23.01 -10.73 2.16
C GLU A 143 23.56 -9.90 0.99
N TYR A 144 22.74 -9.02 0.39
CA TYR A 144 23.12 -8.19 -0.75
C TYR A 144 23.95 -6.94 -0.38
N ASP A 145 23.93 -6.54 0.90
CA ASP A 145 24.71 -5.41 1.46
C ASP A 145 26.05 -5.87 2.09
N GLY A 146 26.49 -7.11 1.82
CA GLY A 146 27.72 -7.73 2.33
C GLY A 146 28.87 -7.83 1.32
#